data_AF-A0A534QHK7-F1
#
_entry.id   AF-A0A534QHK7-F1
#
_cell.length_a   1.000
_cell.length_b   1.000
_cell.length_c   1.000
_cell.angle_alpha   90.00
_cell.angle_beta   90.00
_cell.angle_gamma   90.00
#
_symmetry.space_group_name_H-M   'P 1'
#
loop_
_entity.id
_entity.type
_entity.pdbx_description
1 polymer ?
#
loop_
_entity_poly.entity_id
_entity_poly.type
_entity_poly.pdbx_seq_one_letter_code
_entity_poly.pdbx_strand_id
1 'polypeptide(L)'
;EVQKRRYRFRVLDGGPSRFYELFLTNPDNPKQSIPYFVIANDGNLLPAPVRFPTSSGSGARIGVAERVDIIIDFQKLARDLGVKRLWLENRLEQVNGRAPTGNILPAGQRENVLVEFRLVGNAVRDDSVDPADPTVRFYALPPRPTPRITRRFRFERGNGQWQVNGRFMDCDEIRFTVNRNSAERWILENNSGGWQHPIHIHLEEFQIVRRNGQLIQPGDVEFSRKDVVRLQFNEKIELVMRFRDFRGDYPMHCHNTIHEDHAMMLLWAVQDDANDNNTRP
;
A
#
# COMPACT_ATOMS: atom_id res chain seq x y z
N GLU A 1 -9.72 16.31 19.10
CA GLU A 1 -8.76 16.60 20.18
C GLU A 1 -8.07 15.30 20.58
N VAL A 2 -6.86 15.36 21.10
CA VAL A 2 -6.09 14.19 21.57
C VAL A 2 -5.42 14.51 22.90
N GLN A 3 -5.38 13.54 23.81
CA GLN A 3 -4.54 13.62 25.00
C GLN A 3 -3.06 13.45 24.62
N LYS A 4 -2.16 13.97 25.44
CA LYS A 4 -0.70 13.80 25.27
C LYS A 4 -0.29 12.38 25.69
N ARG A 5 -0.46 11.43 24.77
CA ARG A 5 -0.05 10.00 24.81
C ARG A 5 0.04 9.45 23.38
N ARG A 6 0.43 8.19 23.20
CA ARG A 6 0.40 7.51 21.89
C ARG A 6 -1.02 7.15 21.48
N TYR A 7 -1.28 7.30 20.18
CA TYR A 7 -2.49 6.84 19.50
C TYR A 7 -2.10 6.02 18.28
N ARG A 8 -2.92 5.01 18.00
CA ARG A 8 -2.86 4.16 16.82
C ARG A 8 -3.99 4.56 15.87
N PHE A 9 -3.67 4.95 14.64
CA PHE A 9 -4.65 5.37 13.64
C PHE A 9 -4.60 4.43 12.44
N ARG A 10 -5.76 3.83 12.12
CA ARG A 10 -5.95 3.00 10.93
C ARG A 10 -6.39 3.87 9.78
N VAL A 11 -5.47 4.13 8.85
CA VAL A 11 -5.73 4.93 7.65
C VAL A 11 -6.08 3.99 6.50
N LEU A 12 -7.19 4.27 5.83
CA LEU A 12 -7.66 3.58 4.63
C LEU A 12 -7.84 4.63 3.53
N ASP A 13 -7.28 4.36 2.36
CA ASP A 13 -7.68 5.08 1.15
C ASP A 13 -8.93 4.44 0.55
N GLY A 14 -10.09 4.99 0.89
CA GLY A 14 -11.38 4.59 0.32
C GLY A 14 -11.81 5.43 -0.88
N GLY A 15 -10.91 6.26 -1.42
CA GLY A 15 -11.21 7.14 -2.56
C GLY A 15 -11.26 6.40 -3.90
N PRO A 16 -11.88 6.96 -4.94
CA PRO A 16 -12.03 6.26 -6.22
C PRO A 16 -10.73 6.17 -7.04
N SER A 17 -9.83 7.15 -6.91
CA SER A 17 -8.63 7.24 -7.77
C SER A 17 -7.47 8.09 -7.20
N ARG A 18 -7.64 8.68 -6.01
CA ARG A 18 -6.64 9.59 -5.42
C ARG A 18 -5.56 8.75 -4.77
N PHE A 19 -4.32 9.22 -4.80
CA PHE A 19 -3.23 8.69 -3.98
C PHE A 19 -2.85 9.72 -2.93
N TYR A 20 -2.31 9.24 -1.82
CA TYR A 20 -1.90 10.06 -0.69
C TYR A 20 -0.44 9.82 -0.35
N GLU A 21 0.25 10.86 0.08
CA GLU A 21 1.51 10.75 0.81
C GLU A 21 1.38 11.55 2.11
N LEU A 22 1.41 10.83 3.22
CA LEU A 22 1.02 11.32 4.53
C LEU A 22 2.20 11.97 5.25
N PHE A 23 1.99 13.18 5.75
CA PHE A 23 2.95 13.91 6.59
C PHE A 23 2.27 14.45 7.84
N LEU A 24 3.03 14.49 8.94
CA LEU A 24 2.66 15.33 10.08
C LEU A 24 3.35 16.68 9.95
N THR A 25 2.58 17.75 10.16
CA THR A 25 3.05 19.12 10.03
C THR A 25 2.67 19.91 11.27
N ASN A 26 3.62 20.67 11.81
CA ASN A 26 3.34 21.72 12.77
C ASN A 26 2.98 23.01 12.00
N PRO A 27 1.72 23.48 12.01
CA PRO A 27 1.34 24.68 11.27
C PRO A 27 2.03 25.95 11.78
N ASP A 28 2.53 25.96 13.01
CA ASP A 28 3.28 27.10 13.59
C ASP A 28 4.77 27.07 13.22
N ASN A 29 5.26 25.93 12.70
CA ASN A 29 6.61 25.79 12.16
C ASN A 29 6.63 24.73 11.04
N PRO A 30 6.15 25.06 9.82
CA PRO A 30 6.00 24.08 8.74
C PRO A 30 7.32 23.45 8.23
N LYS A 31 8.47 24.04 8.59
CA LYS A 31 9.80 23.49 8.26
C LYS A 31 10.24 22.39 9.22
N GLN A 32 9.57 22.24 10.36
CA GLN A 32 9.87 21.24 11.38
C GLN A 32 9.46 19.85 10.89
N SER A 33 10.40 18.91 10.86
CA SER A 33 10.09 17.51 10.55
C SER A 33 9.43 16.85 11.76
N ILE A 34 8.17 16.41 11.60
CA ILE A 34 7.41 15.75 12.66
C ILE A 34 7.35 14.24 12.36
N PRO A 35 7.95 13.40 13.21
CA PRO A 35 7.97 11.98 12.95
C PRO A 35 6.75 11.23 13.45
N TYR A 36 6.49 10.10 12.81
CA TYR A 36 5.53 9.08 13.22
C TYR A 36 6.03 7.70 12.78
N PHE A 37 5.34 6.64 13.17
CA PHE A 37 5.72 5.26 12.81
C PHE A 37 4.57 4.56 12.10
N VAL A 38 4.86 3.85 11.01
CA VAL A 38 3.96 2.86 10.42
C VAL A 38 4.24 1.51 11.06
N ILE A 39 3.21 0.79 11.49
CA ILE A 39 3.34 -0.51 12.17
C ILE A 39 2.60 -1.65 11.47
N ALA A 40 1.68 -1.33 10.56
CA ALA A 40 0.93 -2.29 9.77
C ALA A 40 0.59 -1.70 8.41
N ASN A 41 0.29 -2.59 7.47
CA ASN A 41 -0.33 -2.25 6.20
C ASN A 41 -1.54 -3.16 5.94
N ASP A 42 -1.95 -3.22 4.68
CA ASP A 42 -3.01 -4.06 4.16
C ASP A 42 -2.84 -5.56 4.47
N GLY A 43 -1.61 -6.09 4.49
CA GLY A 43 -1.30 -7.48 4.86
C GLY A 43 -0.85 -7.66 6.32
N ASN A 44 -1.45 -6.88 7.23
CA ASN A 44 -1.26 -6.93 8.69
C ASN A 44 -0.01 -6.18 9.20
N LEU A 45 0.41 -6.44 10.44
CA LEU A 45 1.58 -5.83 11.08
C LEU A 45 2.84 -5.96 10.17
N LEU A 46 3.76 -5.02 10.27
CA LEU A 46 5.09 -5.13 9.68
C LEU A 46 5.98 -6.04 10.55
N PRO A 47 7.19 -6.45 10.12
CA PRO A 47 8.12 -7.15 11.02
C PRO A 47 8.62 -6.28 12.19
N ALA A 48 8.74 -4.97 11.93
CA ALA A 48 9.13 -3.95 12.90
C ALA A 48 8.50 -2.59 12.51
N PRO A 49 8.34 -1.64 13.44
CA PRO A 49 7.91 -0.29 13.12
C PRO A 49 8.83 0.40 12.10
N VAL A 50 8.25 1.07 11.12
CA VAL A 50 8.98 1.87 10.13
C VAL A 50 8.75 3.34 10.41
N ARG A 51 9.82 4.09 10.62
CA ARG A 51 9.76 5.51 10.97
C ARG A 51 9.56 6.38 9.72
N PHE A 52 8.62 7.31 9.79
CA PHE A 52 8.37 8.34 8.77
C PHE A 52 8.55 9.77 9.33
N PRO A 53 8.86 10.77 8.50
CA PRO A 53 9.32 10.61 7.12
C PRO A 53 10.62 9.79 7.07
N THR A 54 10.85 9.12 5.94
CA THR A 54 12.06 8.31 5.71
C THR A 54 13.31 9.21 5.71
N SER A 55 14.51 8.61 5.65
CA SER A 55 15.76 9.37 5.49
C SER A 55 15.80 10.19 4.20
N SER A 56 15.08 9.78 3.15
CA SER A 56 14.90 10.56 1.91
C SER A 56 13.85 11.67 2.02
N GLY A 57 13.23 11.84 3.19
CA GLY A 57 12.19 12.85 3.43
C GLY A 57 10.80 12.46 2.91
N SER A 58 10.60 11.21 2.50
CA SER A 58 9.32 10.73 1.96
C SER A 58 8.34 10.38 3.09
N GLY A 59 7.06 10.67 2.87
CA GLY A 59 5.96 10.27 3.75
C GLY A 59 5.47 8.86 3.43
N ALA A 60 4.55 8.33 4.24
CA ALA A 60 3.91 7.05 3.94
C ALA A 60 2.95 7.24 2.76
N ARG A 61 3.21 6.53 1.66
CA ARG A 61 2.35 6.55 0.47
C ARG A 61 1.29 5.46 0.58
N ILE A 62 0.06 5.82 0.22
CA ILE A 62 -1.05 4.89 0.04
C ILE A 62 -1.79 5.22 -1.25
N GLY A 63 -2.17 4.20 -2.01
CA GLY A 63 -3.16 4.28 -3.08
C GLY A 63 -4.47 3.64 -2.67
N VAL A 64 -5.45 3.71 -3.59
CA VAL A 64 -6.79 3.18 -3.37
C VAL A 64 -6.76 1.74 -2.85
N ALA A 65 -7.55 1.49 -1.79
CA ALA A 65 -7.65 0.26 -1.02
C ALA A 65 -6.41 -0.17 -0.23
N GLU A 66 -5.31 0.57 -0.28
CA GLU A 66 -4.21 0.37 0.66
C GLU A 66 -4.59 0.87 2.06
N ARG A 67 -4.09 0.16 3.07
CA ARG A 67 -4.24 0.52 4.47
C ARG A 67 -2.86 0.72 5.05
N VAL A 68 -2.74 1.67 5.97
CA VAL A 68 -1.58 1.79 6.85
C VAL A 68 -2.04 2.10 8.25
N ASP A 69 -1.33 1.55 9.22
CA ASP A 69 -1.57 1.85 10.62
C ASP A 69 -0.41 2.65 11.19
N ILE A 70 -0.71 3.85 11.66
CA ILE A 70 0.30 4.80 12.14
C ILE A 70 0.19 5.02 13.65
N ILE A 71 1.34 5.11 14.31
CA ILE A 71 1.45 5.56 15.69
C ILE A 71 1.99 6.97 15.72
N ILE A 72 1.27 7.84 16.43
CA ILE A 72 1.69 9.21 16.74
C ILE A 72 1.83 9.33 18.26
N ASP A 73 3.02 9.71 18.72
CA ASP A 73 3.31 9.95 20.13
C ASP A 73 3.13 11.44 20.47
N PHE A 74 1.91 11.85 20.78
CA PHE A 74 1.61 13.26 21.06
C PHE A 74 2.30 13.76 22.34
N GLN A 75 2.65 12.88 23.29
CA GLN A 75 3.39 13.27 24.49
C GLN A 75 4.83 13.63 24.14
N LYS A 76 5.52 12.74 23.42
CA LYS A 76 6.89 12.92 22.97
C LYS A 76 7.01 14.13 22.06
N LEU A 77 6.10 14.27 21.10
CA LEU A 77 6.08 15.43 20.20
C LEU A 77 5.83 16.74 20.96
N ALA A 78 4.86 16.80 21.88
CA ALA A 78 4.63 18.00 22.67
C ALA A 78 5.83 18.40 23.55
N ARG A 79 6.49 17.41 24.17
CA ARG A 79 7.65 17.64 25.04
C ARG A 79 8.89 18.05 24.25
N ASP A 80 9.22 17.31 23.20
CA ASP A 80 10.50 17.44 22.51
C ASP A 80 10.46 18.55 21.44
N LEU A 81 9.28 18.80 20.85
CA LEU A 81 9.10 19.74 19.74
C LEU A 81 8.22 20.95 20.07
N GLY A 82 7.64 21.00 21.28
CA GLY A 82 6.80 22.12 21.74
C GLY A 82 5.46 22.26 21.01
N VAL A 83 5.02 21.23 20.27
CA VAL A 83 3.80 21.30 19.45
C VAL A 83 2.54 21.30 20.31
N LYS A 84 1.58 22.17 19.96
CA LYS A 84 0.25 22.24 20.59
C LYS A 84 -0.86 21.73 19.67
N ARG A 85 -0.58 21.71 18.36
CA ARG A 85 -1.44 21.21 17.31
C ARG A 85 -0.58 20.60 16.21
N LEU A 86 -1.13 19.62 15.51
CA LEU A 86 -0.52 18.99 14.35
C LEU A 86 -1.56 18.81 13.25
N TRP A 87 -1.13 18.91 12.00
CA TRP A 87 -1.92 18.54 10.84
C TRP A 87 -1.41 17.23 10.27
N LEU A 88 -2.32 16.30 9.99
CA LEU A 88 -2.05 15.23 9.04
C LEU A 88 -2.35 15.78 7.65
N GLU A 89 -1.33 15.88 6.79
CA GLU A 89 -1.44 16.44 5.45
C GLU A 89 -1.26 15.36 4.38
N ASN A 90 -2.02 15.48 3.29
CA ASN A 90 -1.67 14.87 2.01
C ASN A 90 -0.88 15.88 1.20
N ARG A 91 0.41 15.60 0.98
CA ARG A 91 1.28 16.50 0.18
C ARG A 91 1.58 15.94 -1.20
N LEU A 92 0.98 14.81 -1.57
CA LEU A 92 1.15 14.23 -2.90
C LEU A 92 0.26 14.98 -3.90
N GLU A 93 0.90 15.72 -4.79
CA GLU A 93 0.18 16.45 -5.83
C GLU A 93 -0.41 15.47 -6.86
N GLN A 94 -1.70 15.63 -7.11
CA GLN A 94 -2.42 14.89 -8.15
C GLN A 94 -3.50 15.80 -8.73
N VAL A 95 -3.36 16.14 -10.00
CA VAL A 95 -4.20 17.13 -10.70
C VAL A 95 -5.31 16.49 -11.54
N ASN A 96 -5.30 15.16 -11.70
CA ASN A 96 -6.30 14.39 -12.42
C ASN A 96 -6.31 12.92 -11.94
N GLY A 97 -7.20 12.10 -12.50
CA GLY A 97 -7.32 10.68 -12.15
C GLY A 97 -6.18 9.77 -12.62
N ARG A 98 -5.14 10.30 -13.28
CA ARG A 98 -4.09 9.49 -13.90
C ARG A 98 -3.13 8.87 -12.90
N ALA A 99 -2.51 9.75 -12.14
CA ALA A 99 -1.45 9.44 -11.20
C ALA A 99 -1.05 10.74 -10.49
N PRO A 100 -0.29 10.62 -9.40
CA PRO A 100 0.48 11.73 -8.85
C PRO A 100 1.45 12.32 -9.87
N THR A 101 1.70 13.62 -9.78
CA THR A 101 2.66 14.34 -10.64
C THR A 101 4.12 14.01 -10.30
N GLY A 102 4.34 13.44 -9.11
CA GLY A 102 5.67 13.24 -8.51
C GLY A 102 6.12 14.39 -7.62
N ASN A 103 5.42 15.52 -7.65
CA ASN A 103 5.70 16.67 -6.79
C ASN A 103 5.16 16.45 -5.38
N ILE A 104 5.94 16.91 -4.40
CA ILE A 104 5.51 17.01 -3.00
C ILE A 104 5.25 18.49 -2.71
N LEU A 105 3.99 18.81 -2.40
CA LEU A 105 3.56 20.17 -2.09
C LEU A 105 4.26 20.66 -0.81
N PRO A 106 4.47 21.99 -0.64
CA PRO A 106 4.97 22.56 0.60
C PRO A 106 4.10 22.18 1.80
N ALA A 107 4.71 22.03 2.98
CA ALA A 107 3.99 21.80 4.22
C ALA A 107 3.24 23.06 4.68
N GLY A 108 2.18 22.88 5.47
CA GLY A 108 1.46 23.96 6.15
C GLY A 108 0.42 24.65 5.26
N GLN A 109 -0.08 23.95 4.25
CA GLN A 109 -1.09 24.46 3.33
C GLN A 109 -2.46 23.92 3.76
N ARG A 110 -3.40 24.82 4.08
CA ARG A 110 -4.66 24.45 4.75
C ARG A 110 -5.53 23.51 3.91
N GLU A 111 -5.44 23.62 2.59
CA GLU A 111 -6.10 22.80 1.58
C GLU A 111 -5.58 21.35 1.52
N ASN A 112 -4.37 21.11 2.02
CA ASN A 112 -3.76 19.78 2.06
C ASN A 112 -4.04 19.03 3.36
N VAL A 113 -4.67 19.69 4.34
CA VAL A 113 -4.96 19.11 5.66
C VAL A 113 -6.09 18.11 5.57
N LEU A 114 -5.79 16.87 5.96
CA LEU A 114 -6.77 15.79 6.14
C LEU A 114 -7.43 15.87 7.52
N VAL A 115 -6.61 16.04 8.57
CA VAL A 115 -7.06 16.05 9.97
C VAL A 115 -6.22 17.02 10.78
N GLU A 116 -6.85 17.77 11.69
CA GLU A 116 -6.15 18.55 12.72
C GLU A 116 -6.25 17.86 14.09
N PHE A 117 -5.08 17.57 14.67
CA PHE A 117 -4.97 17.12 16.05
C PHE A 117 -4.68 18.31 16.96
N ARG A 118 -5.58 18.56 17.91
CA ARG A 118 -5.40 19.55 18.99
C ARG A 118 -4.99 18.81 20.25
N LEU A 119 -3.79 19.09 20.75
CA LEU A 119 -3.24 18.42 21.94
C LEU A 119 -3.74 19.14 23.19
N VAL A 120 -4.54 18.45 24.00
CA VAL A 120 -5.23 19.04 25.16
C VAL A 120 -4.78 18.42 26.47
N GLY A 121 -4.93 19.18 27.55
CA GLY A 121 -4.64 18.73 28.92
C GLY A 121 -3.15 18.47 29.21
N ASN A 122 -2.90 17.83 30.35
CA ASN A 122 -1.58 17.37 30.77
C ASN A 122 -1.23 16.02 30.13
N ALA A 123 0.05 15.63 30.20
CA ALA A 123 0.45 14.26 29.88
C ALA A 123 -0.32 13.27 30.76
N VAL A 124 -0.77 12.18 30.14
CA VAL A 124 -1.48 11.09 30.82
C VAL A 124 -0.62 9.84 30.80
N ARG A 125 -0.87 8.90 31.72
CA ARG A 125 -0.18 7.61 31.72
C ARG A 125 -0.43 6.88 30.40
N ASP A 126 0.65 6.34 29.82
CA ASP A 126 0.62 5.58 28.57
C ASP A 126 1.42 4.28 28.74
N ASP A 127 0.70 3.17 28.90
CA ASP A 127 1.26 1.83 29.05
C ASP A 127 1.45 1.11 27.70
N SER A 128 1.29 1.80 26.57
CA SER A 128 1.62 1.25 25.26
C SER A 128 3.14 1.12 25.07
N VAL A 129 3.53 0.36 24.04
CA VAL A 129 4.93 0.20 23.64
C VAL A 129 5.36 1.39 22.78
N ASP A 130 6.57 1.94 23.02
CA ASP A 130 7.15 2.97 22.15
C ASP A 130 7.63 2.33 20.84
N PRO A 131 7.05 2.67 19.66
CA PRO A 131 7.52 2.14 18.39
C PRO A 131 8.95 2.57 18.02
N ALA A 132 9.52 3.56 18.70
CA ALA A 132 10.90 3.98 18.54
C ALA A 132 11.92 3.10 19.27
N ASP A 133 11.47 2.20 20.15
CA ASP A 133 12.37 1.25 20.82
C ASP A 133 12.93 0.25 19.78
N PRO A 134 14.26 0.19 19.59
CA PRO A 134 14.89 -0.63 18.55
C PRO A 134 14.74 -2.14 18.80
N THR A 135 14.25 -2.56 19.98
CA THR A 135 13.98 -3.97 20.32
C THR A 135 12.59 -4.44 19.89
N VAL A 136 11.68 -3.52 19.53
CA VAL A 136 10.31 -3.86 19.14
C VAL A 136 10.29 -4.65 17.84
N ARG A 137 9.80 -5.89 17.91
CA ARG A 137 9.54 -6.78 16.78
C ARG A 137 8.14 -7.34 16.91
N PHE A 138 7.43 -7.50 15.79
CA PHE A 138 6.08 -8.05 15.79
C PHE A 138 6.09 -9.54 15.43
N TYR A 139 6.48 -9.88 14.19
CA TYR A 139 6.60 -11.27 13.75
C TYR A 139 7.63 -11.41 12.63
N ALA A 140 8.14 -12.65 12.45
CA ALA A 140 8.95 -13.00 11.30
C ALA A 140 8.05 -13.32 10.10
N LEU A 141 8.35 -12.73 8.94
CA LEU A 141 7.63 -13.06 7.72
C LEU A 141 7.80 -14.56 7.39
N PRO A 142 6.75 -15.21 6.86
CA PRO A 142 6.91 -16.57 6.34
C PRO A 142 7.97 -16.57 5.23
N PRO A 143 8.75 -17.66 5.10
CA PRO A 143 9.70 -17.78 4.00
C PRO A 143 8.96 -17.72 2.66
N ARG A 144 9.61 -17.12 1.67
CA ARG A 144 9.09 -17.07 0.29
C ARG A 144 8.97 -18.50 -0.24
N PRO A 145 7.77 -18.95 -0.64
CA PRO A 145 7.58 -20.31 -1.15
C PRO A 145 8.27 -20.47 -2.51
N THR A 146 8.64 -21.70 -2.87
CA THR A 146 9.13 -22.03 -4.22
C THR A 146 7.97 -22.02 -5.22
N PRO A 147 7.94 -21.10 -6.19
CA PRO A 147 6.86 -21.05 -7.17
C PRO A 147 6.94 -22.21 -8.16
N ARG A 148 5.80 -22.83 -8.50
CA ARG A 148 5.73 -23.82 -9.59
C ARG A 148 5.77 -23.17 -10.98
N ILE A 149 5.30 -21.91 -11.08
CA ILE A 149 5.15 -21.17 -12.33
C ILE A 149 5.37 -19.67 -12.10
N THR A 150 5.73 -18.97 -13.17
CA THR A 150 5.69 -17.50 -13.25
C THR A 150 4.63 -17.05 -14.26
N ARG A 151 3.68 -16.22 -13.82
CA ARG A 151 2.67 -15.58 -14.68
C ARG A 151 2.94 -14.09 -14.84
N ARG A 152 2.53 -13.52 -15.97
CA ARG A 152 2.68 -12.08 -16.27
C ARG A 152 1.33 -11.45 -16.53
N PHE A 153 1.10 -10.29 -15.91
CA PHE A 153 -0.12 -9.51 -16.03
C PHE A 153 0.24 -8.07 -16.36
N ARG A 154 -0.09 -7.66 -17.59
CA ARG A 154 0.11 -6.31 -18.09
C ARG A 154 -1.17 -5.51 -17.90
N PHE A 155 -1.11 -4.52 -17.03
CA PHE A 155 -2.19 -3.57 -16.81
C PHE A 155 -1.99 -2.40 -17.77
N GLU A 156 -2.96 -2.20 -18.65
CA GLU A 156 -2.80 -1.27 -19.78
C GLU A 156 -4.13 -0.67 -20.22
N ARG A 157 -4.02 0.28 -21.15
CA ARG A 157 -5.18 0.84 -21.85
C ARG A 157 -5.10 0.47 -23.33
N GLY A 158 -6.17 -0.10 -23.85
CA GLY A 158 -6.30 -0.52 -25.24
C GLY A 158 -7.73 -0.31 -25.72
N ASN A 159 -7.93 0.01 -27.00
CA ASN A 159 -9.26 0.17 -27.60
C ASN A 159 -10.22 1.08 -26.79
N GLY A 160 -9.69 2.15 -26.20
CA GLY A 160 -10.47 3.13 -25.43
C GLY A 160 -10.76 2.74 -23.97
N GLN A 161 -10.43 1.53 -23.54
CA GLN A 161 -10.77 0.98 -22.22
C GLN A 161 -9.57 0.33 -21.52
N TRP A 162 -9.76 -0.03 -20.26
CA TRP A 162 -8.75 -0.59 -19.37
C TRP A 162 -8.74 -2.11 -19.42
N GLN A 163 -7.54 -2.69 -19.54
CA GLN A 163 -7.34 -4.09 -19.87
C GLN A 163 -6.29 -4.74 -18.97
N VAL A 164 -6.41 -6.06 -18.83
CA VAL A 164 -5.32 -6.90 -18.34
C VAL A 164 -4.91 -7.83 -19.47
N ASN A 165 -3.64 -7.80 -19.88
CA ASN A 165 -3.10 -8.60 -20.98
C ASN A 165 -3.93 -8.48 -22.28
N GLY A 166 -4.30 -7.26 -22.69
CA GLY A 166 -5.03 -7.02 -23.94
C GLY A 166 -6.53 -7.35 -23.93
N ARG A 167 -7.10 -7.75 -22.78
CA ARG A 167 -8.49 -8.21 -22.66
C ARG A 167 -9.26 -7.41 -21.62
N PHE A 168 -10.53 -7.14 -21.91
CA PHE A 168 -11.49 -6.61 -20.94
C PHE A 168 -11.98 -7.71 -20.01
N MET A 169 -12.57 -7.32 -18.89
CA MET A 169 -13.29 -8.23 -18.02
C MET A 169 -14.43 -8.94 -18.77
N ASP A 170 -14.54 -10.25 -18.57
CA ASP A 170 -15.68 -11.09 -18.94
C ASP A 170 -16.10 -11.87 -17.68
N CYS A 171 -17.34 -11.67 -17.23
CA CYS A 171 -17.85 -12.28 -15.99
C CYS A 171 -18.08 -13.79 -16.11
N ASP A 172 -18.16 -14.31 -17.34
CA ASP A 172 -18.41 -15.73 -17.61
C ASP A 172 -17.12 -16.51 -17.88
N GLU A 173 -15.95 -15.85 -17.78
CA GLU A 173 -14.65 -16.44 -18.10
C GLU A 173 -13.67 -16.44 -16.92
N ILE A 174 -13.24 -17.65 -16.52
CA ILE A 174 -12.06 -17.85 -15.68
C ILE A 174 -10.82 -17.90 -16.58
N ARG A 175 -9.96 -16.88 -16.52
CA ARG A 175 -8.80 -16.75 -17.44
C ARG A 175 -7.68 -17.74 -17.16
N PHE A 176 -7.54 -18.17 -15.91
CA PHE A 176 -6.57 -19.18 -15.51
C PHE A 176 -6.96 -19.82 -14.18
N THR A 177 -6.35 -20.96 -13.91
CA THR A 177 -6.53 -21.69 -12.66
C THR A 177 -5.21 -21.85 -11.91
N VAL A 178 -5.30 -21.90 -10.58
CA VAL A 178 -4.17 -22.06 -9.67
C VAL A 178 -4.36 -23.36 -8.90
N ASN A 179 -3.32 -24.19 -8.88
CA ASN A 179 -3.33 -25.42 -8.08
C ASN A 179 -3.38 -25.07 -6.60
N ARG A 180 -4.38 -25.60 -5.88
CA ARG A 180 -4.40 -25.56 -4.41
C ARG A 180 -3.14 -26.24 -3.87
N ASN A 181 -2.69 -25.79 -2.71
CA ASN A 181 -1.44 -26.22 -2.07
C ASN A 181 -0.21 -26.02 -2.97
N SER A 182 -0.22 -25.00 -3.83
CA SER A 182 0.90 -24.58 -4.66
C SER A 182 1.27 -23.12 -4.43
N ALA A 183 2.42 -22.71 -4.94
CA ALA A 183 2.84 -21.31 -4.92
C ALA A 183 3.12 -20.84 -6.34
N GLU A 184 2.84 -19.57 -6.59
CA GLU A 184 3.09 -18.95 -7.88
C GLU A 184 3.83 -17.64 -7.70
N ARG A 185 4.59 -17.27 -8.73
CA ARG A 185 5.20 -15.96 -8.87
C ARG A 185 4.39 -15.21 -9.90
N TRP A 186 3.86 -14.05 -9.56
CA TRP A 186 3.22 -13.20 -10.55
C TRP A 186 4.07 -11.95 -10.77
N ILE A 187 4.10 -11.52 -12.02
CA ILE A 187 4.78 -10.29 -12.45
C ILE A 187 3.71 -9.35 -12.94
N LEU A 188 3.54 -8.23 -12.24
CA LEU A 188 2.63 -7.16 -12.62
C LEU A 188 3.42 -6.10 -13.40
N GLU A 189 2.93 -5.71 -14.58
CA GLU A 189 3.61 -4.80 -15.50
C GLU A 189 2.68 -3.64 -15.89
N ASN A 190 3.16 -2.40 -15.82
CA ASN A 190 2.47 -1.24 -16.38
C ASN A 190 3.39 -0.56 -17.39
N ASN A 191 3.15 -0.81 -18.68
CA ASN A 191 3.98 -0.31 -19.78
C ASN A 191 3.40 0.97 -20.43
N SER A 192 2.27 1.48 -19.92
CA SER A 192 1.45 2.45 -20.65
C SER A 192 1.80 3.92 -20.38
N GLY A 193 2.73 4.21 -19.46
CA GLY A 193 3.29 5.54 -19.17
C GLY A 193 2.33 6.66 -18.75
N GLY A 194 1.01 6.46 -18.90
CA GLY A 194 0.01 7.50 -18.72
C GLY A 194 -0.77 7.39 -17.42
N TRP A 195 -0.74 6.24 -16.74
CA TRP A 195 -1.58 5.94 -15.58
C TRP A 195 -0.82 5.10 -14.56
N GLN A 196 -1.25 5.14 -13.31
CA GLN A 196 -0.78 4.25 -12.26
C GLN A 196 -1.95 3.44 -11.71
N HIS A 197 -1.65 2.24 -11.24
CA HIS A 197 -2.66 1.23 -10.93
C HIS A 197 -2.40 0.64 -9.53
N PRO A 198 -3.24 0.90 -8.51
CA PRO A 198 -3.25 0.06 -7.32
C PRO A 198 -3.84 -1.28 -7.72
N ILE A 199 -3.06 -2.36 -7.70
CA ILE A 199 -3.51 -3.69 -8.10
C ILE A 199 -3.91 -4.46 -6.86
N HIS A 200 -5.17 -4.88 -6.79
CA HIS A 200 -5.69 -5.74 -5.74
C HIS A 200 -5.81 -7.18 -6.25
N ILE A 201 -5.34 -8.12 -5.44
CA ILE A 201 -5.47 -9.57 -5.69
C ILE A 201 -6.26 -10.15 -4.52
N HIS A 202 -7.41 -10.77 -4.81
CA HIS A 202 -8.23 -11.41 -3.78
C HIS A 202 -7.58 -12.70 -3.24
N LEU A 203 -8.15 -13.22 -2.16
CA LEU A 203 -7.80 -14.47 -1.46
C LEU A 203 -6.50 -14.44 -0.65
N GLU A 204 -5.34 -14.34 -1.31
CA GLU A 204 -4.04 -14.46 -0.64
C GLU A 204 -3.36 -13.10 -0.47
N GLU A 205 -2.68 -12.91 0.67
CA GLU A 205 -1.67 -11.87 0.78
C GLU A 205 -0.40 -12.32 0.04
N PHE A 206 0.25 -11.39 -0.66
CA PHE A 206 1.51 -11.61 -1.36
C PHE A 206 2.70 -10.96 -0.63
N GLN A 207 3.89 -11.50 -0.91
CA GLN A 207 5.15 -10.82 -0.60
C GLN A 207 5.73 -10.21 -1.87
N ILE A 208 6.05 -8.91 -1.82
CA ILE A 208 6.77 -8.25 -2.92
C ILE A 208 8.25 -8.67 -2.85
N VAL A 209 8.74 -9.23 -3.95
CA VAL A 209 10.11 -9.72 -4.07
C VAL A 209 11.01 -8.66 -4.70
N ARG A 210 10.59 -8.13 -5.85
CA ARG A 210 11.33 -7.10 -6.58
C ARG A 210 10.41 -6.02 -7.12
N ARG A 211 10.92 -4.80 -7.15
CA ARG A 211 10.36 -3.66 -7.87
C ARG A 211 11.42 -3.19 -8.87
N ASN A 212 11.12 -3.19 -10.15
CA ASN A 212 12.04 -2.88 -11.25
C ASN A 212 13.38 -3.65 -11.18
N GLY A 213 13.32 -4.93 -10.80
CA GLY A 213 14.50 -5.79 -10.67
C GLY A 213 15.29 -5.63 -9.36
N GLN A 214 14.98 -4.61 -8.55
CA GLN A 214 15.62 -4.37 -7.25
C GLN A 214 14.88 -5.12 -6.15
N LEU A 215 15.63 -5.79 -5.26
CA LEU A 215 15.06 -6.50 -4.12
C LEU A 215 14.52 -5.51 -3.09
N ILE A 216 13.30 -5.77 -2.60
CA ILE A 216 12.74 -5.06 -1.44
C ILE A 216 13.57 -5.40 -0.20
N GLN A 217 13.99 -4.37 0.52
CA GLN A 217 14.91 -4.47 1.66
C GLN A 217 14.16 -4.39 2.99
N PRO A 218 14.66 -5.04 4.05
CA PRO A 218 14.16 -4.83 5.41
C PRO A 218 14.14 -3.35 5.79
N GLY A 219 13.11 -2.92 6.50
CA GLY A 219 12.89 -1.52 6.87
C GLY A 219 12.01 -0.73 5.88
N ASP A 220 11.69 -1.31 4.72
CA ASP A 220 10.63 -0.82 3.85
C ASP A 220 9.25 -1.35 4.32
N VAL A 221 8.19 -0.55 4.17
CA VAL A 221 6.80 -0.98 4.42
C VAL A 221 6.40 -2.10 3.47
N GLU A 222 6.96 -2.15 2.27
CA GLU A 222 6.76 -3.23 1.29
C GLU A 222 7.51 -4.52 1.65
N PHE A 223 8.44 -4.49 2.61
CA PHE A 223 9.05 -5.70 3.18
C PHE A 223 8.10 -6.35 4.18
N SER A 224 6.97 -6.84 3.65
CA SER A 224 5.83 -7.32 4.42
C SER A 224 4.95 -8.21 3.54
N ARG A 225 3.80 -8.60 4.07
CA ARG A 225 2.68 -9.13 3.27
C ARG A 225 1.77 -7.97 2.88
N LYS A 226 1.15 -8.04 1.71
CA LYS A 226 0.22 -7.04 1.16
C LYS A 226 -0.85 -7.74 0.32
N ASP A 227 -1.98 -7.08 0.08
CA ASP A 227 -3.02 -7.51 -0.87
C ASP A 227 -3.32 -6.47 -1.96
N VAL A 228 -2.80 -5.25 -1.80
CA VAL A 228 -2.82 -4.18 -2.80
C VAL A 228 -1.40 -3.69 -3.05
N VAL A 229 -1.04 -3.46 -4.30
CA VAL A 229 0.26 -2.86 -4.64
C VAL A 229 0.14 -1.79 -5.72
N ARG A 230 0.69 -0.61 -5.46
CA ARG A 230 0.78 0.46 -6.45
C ARG A 230 1.81 0.14 -7.53
N LEU A 231 1.32 -0.02 -8.75
CA LEU A 231 2.07 -0.17 -9.98
C LEU A 231 2.21 1.21 -10.67
N GLN A 232 3.41 1.76 -10.59
CA GLN A 232 3.81 3.06 -11.11
C GLN A 232 4.01 3.03 -12.63
N PHE A 233 4.41 4.17 -13.20
CA PHE A 233 4.71 4.26 -14.63
C PHE A 233 5.90 3.38 -15.00
N ASN A 234 5.76 2.60 -16.09
CA ASN A 234 6.84 1.77 -16.63
C ASN A 234 7.42 0.81 -15.58
N GLU A 235 6.56 0.35 -14.67
CA GLU A 235 6.98 -0.43 -13.52
C GLU A 235 6.69 -1.92 -13.72
N LYS A 236 7.61 -2.72 -13.18
CA LYS A 236 7.46 -4.17 -13.05
C LYS A 236 7.62 -4.57 -11.60
N ILE A 237 6.62 -5.27 -11.06
CA ILE A 237 6.63 -5.80 -9.70
C ILE A 237 6.59 -7.32 -9.75
N GLU A 238 7.53 -7.97 -9.07
CA GLU A 238 7.56 -9.42 -8.86
C GLU A 238 7.04 -9.74 -7.47
N LEU A 239 5.99 -10.54 -7.39
CA LEU A 239 5.39 -10.97 -6.12
C LEU A 239 5.27 -12.50 -6.05
N VAL A 240 5.15 -13.03 -4.83
CA VAL A 240 4.95 -14.46 -4.58
C VAL A 240 3.78 -14.68 -3.64
N MET A 241 2.97 -15.71 -3.94
CA MET A 241 1.81 -16.13 -3.14
C MET A 241 1.82 -17.65 -2.95
N ARG A 242 1.21 -18.08 -1.84
CA ARG A 242 1.01 -19.50 -1.51
C ARG A 242 -0.48 -19.75 -1.33
N PHE A 243 -1.09 -20.46 -2.27
CA PHE A 243 -2.52 -20.77 -2.26
C PHE A 243 -2.75 -22.07 -1.51
N ARG A 244 -3.17 -22.00 -0.24
CA ARG A 244 -3.22 -23.19 0.64
C ARG A 244 -4.59 -23.85 0.69
N ASP A 245 -5.62 -23.04 0.95
CA ASP A 245 -6.78 -23.55 1.68
C ASP A 245 -8.06 -23.54 0.84
N PHE A 246 -8.46 -22.36 0.35
CA PHE A 246 -9.79 -22.16 -0.22
C PHE A 246 -9.79 -22.28 -1.74
N ARG A 247 -10.71 -23.12 -2.24
CA ARG A 247 -11.09 -23.15 -3.65
C ARG A 247 -12.12 -22.06 -3.92
N GLY A 248 -12.21 -21.66 -5.18
CA GLY A 248 -13.22 -20.72 -5.62
C GLY A 248 -12.70 -19.82 -6.74
N ASP A 249 -13.60 -18.98 -7.23
CA ASP A 249 -13.32 -17.97 -8.23
C ASP A 249 -13.05 -16.65 -7.52
N TYR A 250 -11.99 -15.96 -7.95
CA TYR A 250 -11.49 -14.77 -7.31
C TYR A 250 -11.15 -13.73 -8.38
N PRO A 251 -11.41 -12.44 -8.12
CA PRO A 251 -10.96 -11.40 -9.01
C PRO A 251 -9.50 -10.98 -8.73
N MET A 252 -8.89 -10.39 -9.75
CA MET A 252 -7.74 -9.51 -9.63
C MET A 252 -8.01 -8.29 -10.50
N HIS A 253 -7.80 -7.10 -9.97
CA HIS A 253 -8.16 -5.86 -10.67
C HIS A 253 -7.30 -4.68 -10.24
N CYS A 254 -7.36 -3.62 -11.05
CA CYS A 254 -6.95 -2.30 -10.59
C CYS A 254 -8.04 -1.73 -9.70
N HIS A 255 -7.67 -1.27 -8.50
CA HIS A 255 -8.59 -0.70 -7.52
C HIS A 255 -8.84 0.81 -7.71
N ASN A 256 -8.30 1.42 -8.77
CA ASN A 256 -8.88 2.68 -9.24
C ASN A 256 -10.24 2.34 -9.82
N THR A 257 -11.32 2.78 -9.17
CA THR A 257 -12.67 2.29 -9.46
C THR A 257 -13.14 2.63 -10.87
N ILE A 258 -12.62 3.72 -11.44
CA ILE A 258 -12.90 4.07 -12.85
C ILE A 258 -12.21 3.09 -13.80
N HIS A 259 -11.00 2.63 -13.44
CA HIS A 259 -10.30 1.62 -14.22
C HIS A 259 -10.97 0.26 -14.08
N GLU A 260 -11.34 -0.11 -12.85
CA GLU A 260 -12.06 -1.34 -12.50
C GLU A 260 -13.34 -1.51 -13.32
N ASP A 261 -14.21 -0.50 -13.33
CA ASP A 261 -15.52 -0.55 -13.97
C ASP A 261 -15.45 -0.54 -15.51
N HIS A 262 -14.30 -0.17 -16.12
CA HIS A 262 -14.20 0.06 -17.57
C HIS A 262 -12.94 -0.51 -18.26
N ALA A 263 -12.46 -1.74 -18.04
CA ALA A 263 -12.95 -2.83 -17.22
C ALA A 263 -11.74 -3.66 -16.77
N MET A 264 -10.85 -3.05 -15.96
CA MET A 264 -9.50 -3.55 -15.62
C MET A 264 -9.54 -4.65 -14.55
N MET A 265 -10.23 -5.73 -14.86
CA MET A 265 -10.42 -6.86 -13.98
C MET A 265 -10.30 -8.16 -14.76
N LEU A 266 -9.95 -9.22 -14.05
CA LEU A 266 -10.12 -10.59 -14.51
C LEU A 266 -10.56 -11.51 -13.38
N LEU A 267 -11.09 -12.68 -13.74
CA LEU A 267 -11.32 -13.78 -12.83
C LEU A 267 -10.25 -14.87 -13.02
N TRP A 268 -9.93 -15.50 -11.90
CA TRP A 268 -9.07 -16.68 -11.81
C TRP A 268 -9.63 -17.61 -10.73
N ALA A 269 -9.29 -18.90 -10.77
CA ALA A 269 -9.83 -19.86 -9.81
C ALA A 269 -8.76 -20.68 -9.11
N VAL A 270 -8.98 -21.00 -7.83
CA VAL A 270 -8.22 -22.04 -7.12
C VAL A 270 -8.94 -23.37 -7.25
N GLN A 271 -8.26 -24.38 -7.78
CA GLN A 271 -8.80 -25.73 -7.98
C GLN A 271 -7.80 -26.80 -7.53
N ASP A 272 -8.27 -28.02 -7.32
CA ASP A 272 -7.39 -29.18 -7.21
C ASP A 272 -6.93 -29.59 -8.61
N ASP A 273 -5.64 -29.90 -8.77
CA ASP A 273 -5.06 -30.47 -10.00
C ASP A 273 -5.30 -29.67 -11.30
N ALA A 274 -5.48 -28.34 -11.19
CA ALA A 274 -5.69 -27.43 -12.31
C ALA A 274 -4.63 -27.54 -13.43
N ASN A 275 -3.38 -27.84 -13.07
CA ASN A 275 -2.22 -28.07 -13.95
C ASN A 275 -2.01 -27.02 -15.06
N ASP A 276 -2.56 -25.82 -14.84
CA ASP A 276 -2.49 -24.71 -15.76
C ASP A 276 -1.05 -24.17 -15.83
N ASN A 277 -0.51 -24.17 -17.05
CA ASN A 277 0.84 -23.70 -17.38
C ASN A 277 0.84 -22.40 -18.20
N ASN A 278 -0.28 -21.67 -18.22
CA ASN A 278 -0.39 -20.42 -18.97
C ASN A 278 0.40 -19.30 -18.28
N THR A 279 1.54 -18.94 -18.87
CA THR A 279 2.39 -17.87 -18.31
C THR A 279 1.86 -16.45 -18.60
N ARG A 280 0.85 -16.30 -19.47
CA ARG A 280 0.27 -15.01 -19.90
C ARG A 280 -1.25 -15.15 -20.11
N PRO A 281 -2.01 -15.43 -19.04
CA PRO A 281 -3.45 -15.62 -19.14
C PRO A 281 -4.22 -14.33 -19.45
#